data_AF-A0A7T2S7L5-F1
#
_entry.id   AF-A0A7T2S7L5-F1
#
_cell.length_a   1.000
_cell.length_b   1.000
_cell.length_c   1.000
_cell.angle_alpha   90.00
_cell.angle_beta   90.00
_cell.angle_gamma   90.00
#
_symmetry.space_group_name_H-M   'P 1'
#
loop_
_entity.id
_entity.type
_entity.pdbx_description
1 polymer ?
#
loop_
_entity_poly.entity_id
_entity_poly.type
_entity_poly.pdbx_seq_one_letter_code
_entity_poly.pdbx_strand_id
1 'polypeptide(L)'
;MAETAHLTHRFAPGLRFDGLWNYAARTPSGRTYWARLPATRAGGVAAADPQRAWWCVRQCVAVLNRRPWHSAHLPSGLPAQPECGDVALALGAMLEDWNVKVLHEPSTQAPLLRSTDALLAGGCSLLQLQAEDSSDGAQAVFWAWVIGVEMHERLQRAKRISAFEMPGRPRALLVWPFGSPLAWNHALRVTVDDKGLCDAQGIDARGSRYQCTATITLEPLSNDLANNDRFS
;
A
#
# COMPACT_ATOMS: atom_id res chain seq x y z
N MET A 1 -11.27 21.40 -26.00
CA MET A 1 -12.21 20.80 -25.04
C MET A 1 -11.40 19.89 -24.13
N ALA A 2 -11.29 20.23 -22.85
CA ALA A 2 -10.63 19.36 -21.88
C ALA A 2 -11.52 18.13 -21.67
N GLU A 3 -11.01 16.96 -22.05
CA GLU A 3 -11.62 15.68 -21.73
C GLU A 3 -11.63 15.58 -20.19
N THR A 4 -12.80 15.72 -19.55
CA THR A 4 -12.95 15.50 -18.11
C THR A 4 -12.78 14.01 -17.86
N ALA A 5 -11.53 13.60 -17.71
CA ALA A 5 -11.23 12.24 -17.38
C ALA A 5 -11.75 11.90 -15.98
N HIS A 6 -12.48 10.80 -15.89
CA HIS A 6 -12.93 10.28 -14.61
C HIS A 6 -11.76 9.61 -13.89
N LEU A 7 -11.61 9.93 -12.60
CA LEU A 7 -10.66 9.27 -11.72
C LEU A 7 -11.37 8.17 -10.95
N THR A 8 -10.75 7.00 -10.87
CA THR A 8 -11.22 5.90 -10.03
C THR A 8 -10.12 5.44 -9.07
N HIS A 9 -10.51 4.92 -7.92
CA HIS A 9 -9.59 4.36 -6.94
C HIS A 9 -9.71 2.84 -6.93
N ARG A 10 -8.58 2.15 -7.00
CA ARG A 10 -8.49 0.70 -6.80
C ARG A 10 -7.73 0.44 -5.51
N PHE A 11 -8.38 -0.15 -4.52
CA PHE A 11 -7.75 -0.52 -3.25
C PHE A 11 -7.29 -1.97 -3.27
N ALA A 12 -6.35 -2.32 -2.38
CA ALA A 12 -5.96 -3.71 -2.19
C ALA A 12 -7.21 -4.56 -1.82
N PRO A 13 -7.29 -5.82 -2.25
CA PRO A 13 -8.51 -6.60 -2.10
C PRO A 13 -8.99 -6.69 -0.65
N GLY A 14 -10.30 -6.51 -0.49
CA GLY A 14 -10.92 -6.55 0.82
C GLY A 14 -10.73 -5.28 1.64
N LEU A 15 -10.07 -4.23 1.15
CA LEU A 15 -10.09 -2.90 1.78
C LEU A 15 -11.25 -2.04 1.27
N ARG A 16 -11.75 -1.19 2.17
CA ARG A 16 -12.67 -0.10 1.82
C ARG A 16 -12.48 1.10 2.76
N PHE A 17 -12.82 2.27 2.23
CA PHE A 17 -12.89 3.51 2.99
C PHE A 17 -14.33 4.01 3.10
N ASP A 18 -14.81 4.17 4.33
CA ASP A 18 -16.14 4.72 4.66
C ASP A 18 -16.01 5.62 5.89
N GLY A 19 -15.30 6.75 5.71
CA GLY A 19 -14.85 7.66 6.78
C GLY A 19 -13.72 7.10 7.66
N LEU A 20 -13.65 5.78 7.79
CA LEU A 20 -12.55 5.02 8.37
C LEU A 20 -12.23 3.84 7.47
N TRP A 21 -11.01 3.33 7.60
CA TRP A 21 -10.62 2.17 6.83
C TRP A 21 -10.97 0.88 7.52
N ASN A 22 -11.60 0.02 6.72
CA ASN A 22 -12.03 -1.29 7.13
C ASN A 22 -11.51 -2.31 6.13
N TYR A 23 -11.33 -3.53 6.60
CA TYR A 23 -10.96 -4.66 5.76
C TYR A 23 -11.82 -5.88 6.06
N ALA A 24 -11.99 -6.73 5.05
CA ALA A 24 -12.70 -7.99 5.18
C ALA A 24 -11.81 -9.01 5.91
N ALA A 25 -12.16 -9.34 7.15
CA ALA A 25 -11.50 -10.36 7.96
C ALA A 25 -12.41 -11.60 8.09
N ARG A 26 -11.82 -12.74 8.44
CA ARG A 26 -12.53 -13.98 8.74
C ARG A 26 -12.46 -14.28 10.24
N THR A 27 -13.59 -14.70 10.79
CA THR A 27 -13.68 -15.28 12.13
C THR A 27 -13.07 -16.69 12.13
N PRO A 28 -12.76 -17.28 13.31
CA PRO A 28 -12.32 -18.68 13.40
C PRO A 28 -13.32 -19.68 12.79
N SER A 29 -14.61 -19.34 12.76
CA SER A 29 -15.65 -20.15 12.11
C SER A 29 -15.76 -19.93 10.59
N GLY A 30 -14.86 -19.15 10.00
CA GLY A 30 -14.81 -18.86 8.56
C GLY A 30 -15.74 -17.75 8.08
N ARG A 31 -16.60 -17.19 8.95
CA ARG A 31 -17.50 -16.08 8.56
C ARG A 31 -16.72 -14.79 8.31
N THR A 32 -17.02 -14.12 7.20
CA THR A 32 -16.46 -12.81 6.86
C THR A 32 -17.14 -11.71 7.65
N TYR A 33 -16.36 -10.72 8.11
CA TYR A 33 -16.85 -9.49 8.73
C TYR A 33 -15.93 -8.32 8.40
N TRP A 34 -16.43 -7.09 8.59
CA TRP A 34 -15.63 -5.88 8.41
C TRP A 34 -14.91 -5.54 9.71
N ALA A 35 -13.60 -5.65 9.70
CA ALA A 35 -12.72 -5.24 10.78
C ALA A 35 -12.18 -3.83 10.51
N ARG A 36 -12.05 -3.03 11.56
CA ARG A 36 -11.45 -1.69 11.46
C ARG A 36 -9.93 -1.79 11.55
N LEU A 37 -9.22 -1.08 10.67
CA LEU A 37 -7.78 -0.88 10.83
C LEU A 37 -7.54 0.11 11.98
N PRO A 38 -6.59 -0.16 12.89
CA PRO A 38 -6.33 0.74 14.00
C PRO A 38 -5.81 2.08 13.46
N ALA A 39 -6.54 3.16 13.74
CA ALA A 39 -6.02 4.51 13.59
C ALA A 39 -4.84 4.68 14.56
N THR A 40 -3.75 5.28 14.09
CA THR A 40 -2.57 5.48 14.93
C THR A 40 -2.81 6.60 15.92
N ARG A 41 -2.98 6.25 17.21
CA ARG A 41 -2.76 7.21 18.29
C ARG A 41 -1.26 7.28 18.57
N ALA A 42 -0.68 8.46 18.44
CA ALA A 42 0.70 8.71 18.83
C ALA A 42 0.88 8.40 20.33
N GLY A 43 1.74 7.43 20.65
CA GLY A 43 2.10 7.05 22.03
C GLY A 43 2.52 5.58 22.15
N GLY A 44 3.73 5.33 22.66
CA GLY A 44 4.27 4.00 22.98
C GLY A 44 4.86 3.22 21.80
N VAL A 45 4.08 2.96 20.75
CA VAL A 45 4.51 2.19 19.55
C VAL A 45 5.59 2.95 18.74
N ALA A 46 5.77 4.24 19.00
CA ALA A 46 6.80 5.09 18.39
C ALA A 46 8.24 4.78 18.75
N ALA A 47 8.48 4.32 19.97
CA ALA A 47 9.84 4.09 20.44
C ALA A 47 10.42 2.77 19.90
N ALA A 48 9.59 1.72 19.78
CA ALA A 48 10.04 0.39 19.40
C ALA A 48 10.14 0.17 17.87
N ASP A 49 9.39 0.95 17.10
CA ASP A 49 9.37 0.91 15.64
C ASP A 49 9.42 2.36 15.11
N PRO A 50 10.59 3.02 15.13
CA PRO A 50 10.73 4.41 14.71
C PRO A 50 10.43 4.63 13.22
N GLN A 51 10.82 3.68 12.35
CA GLN A 51 10.63 3.77 10.89
C GLN A 51 9.28 3.23 10.40
N ARG A 52 8.50 2.57 11.28
CA ARG A 52 7.13 2.09 11.00
C ARG A 52 7.03 0.87 10.11
N ALA A 53 8.17 0.26 9.84
CA ALA A 53 8.28 -0.93 9.02
C ALA A 53 7.36 -2.04 9.56
N TRP A 54 7.47 -2.33 10.86
CA TRP A 54 6.80 -3.46 11.46
C TRP A 54 5.31 -3.24 11.65
N TRP A 55 4.90 -2.01 11.88
CA TRP A 55 3.50 -1.64 11.81
C TRP A 55 2.95 -1.89 10.39
N CYS A 56 3.62 -1.42 9.33
CA CYS A 56 3.21 -1.64 7.94
C CYS A 56 3.11 -3.13 7.61
N VAL A 57 4.12 -3.92 7.98
CA VAL A 57 4.13 -5.39 7.81
C VAL A 57 2.91 -6.01 8.49
N ARG A 58 2.65 -5.67 9.76
CA ARG A 58 1.54 -6.26 10.51
C ARG A 58 0.18 -5.98 9.89
N GLN A 59 -0.07 -4.74 9.46
CA GLN A 59 -1.36 -4.39 8.83
C GLN A 59 -1.51 -5.06 7.47
N CYS A 60 -0.46 -5.02 6.66
CA CYS A 60 -0.41 -5.66 5.36
C CYS A 60 -0.72 -7.16 5.49
N VAL A 61 0.00 -7.87 6.37
CA VAL A 61 -0.21 -9.30 6.61
C VAL A 61 -1.64 -9.59 7.08
N ALA A 62 -2.16 -8.81 8.02
CA ALA A 62 -3.52 -8.99 8.53
C ALA A 62 -4.57 -8.89 7.42
N VAL A 63 -4.41 -7.91 6.53
CA VAL A 63 -5.35 -7.65 5.43
C VAL A 63 -5.25 -8.72 4.36
N LEU A 64 -4.03 -9.05 3.91
CA LEU A 64 -3.80 -10.07 2.89
C LEU A 64 -4.24 -11.47 3.34
N ASN A 65 -3.96 -11.84 4.61
CA ASN A 65 -4.42 -13.12 5.17
C ASN A 65 -5.88 -13.09 5.67
N ARG A 66 -6.58 -11.95 5.58
CA ARG A 66 -7.94 -11.74 6.10
C ARG A 66 -8.10 -12.15 7.56
N ARG A 67 -7.10 -11.84 8.39
CA ARG A 67 -7.09 -12.15 9.83
C ARG A 67 -7.22 -10.89 10.68
N PRO A 68 -7.75 -10.97 11.90
CA PRO A 68 -7.76 -9.83 12.80
C PRO A 68 -6.33 -9.31 13.03
N TRP A 69 -6.10 -8.00 12.88
CA TRP A 69 -4.76 -7.40 12.96
C TRP A 69 -4.01 -7.70 14.27
N HIS A 70 -4.75 -7.85 15.37
CA HIS A 70 -4.15 -8.18 16.66
C HIS A 70 -3.54 -9.60 16.67
N SER A 71 -4.03 -10.51 15.82
CA SER A 71 -3.52 -11.88 15.65
C SER A 71 -2.33 -12.00 14.68
N ALA A 72 -2.03 -10.95 13.91
CA ALA A 72 -0.80 -10.89 13.13
C ALA A 72 0.36 -10.59 14.10
N HIS A 73 1.05 -11.65 14.52
CA HIS A 73 2.21 -11.55 15.41
C HIS A 73 3.49 -11.46 14.58
N LEU A 74 4.28 -10.42 14.84
CA LEU A 74 5.58 -10.26 14.23
C LEU A 74 6.58 -11.28 14.81
N PRO A 75 7.57 -11.73 14.03
CA PRO A 75 8.70 -12.49 14.55
C PRO A 75 9.39 -11.80 15.72
N SER A 76 9.99 -12.58 16.62
CA SER A 76 10.80 -12.04 17.71
C SER A 76 12.18 -11.59 17.21
N GLY A 77 12.78 -10.59 17.87
CA GLY A 77 14.16 -10.17 17.59
C GLY A 77 14.33 -9.26 16.37
N LEU A 78 13.24 -8.64 15.90
CA LEU A 78 13.30 -7.72 14.77
C LEU A 78 14.08 -6.43 15.09
N PRO A 79 14.91 -5.93 14.16
CA PRO A 79 15.67 -4.70 14.37
C PRO A 79 14.74 -3.47 14.46
N ALA A 80 15.13 -2.47 15.24
CA ALA A 80 14.38 -1.22 15.37
C ALA A 80 14.37 -0.38 14.07
N GLN A 81 15.41 -0.54 13.24
CA GLN A 81 15.58 0.15 11.96
C GLN A 81 15.90 -0.88 10.89
N PRO A 82 14.89 -1.55 10.33
CA PRO A 82 15.12 -2.62 9.36
C PRO A 82 15.57 -2.08 8.00
N GLU A 83 16.45 -2.84 7.37
CA GLU A 83 16.71 -2.72 5.95
C GLU A 83 15.60 -3.39 5.14
N CYS A 84 15.59 -3.15 3.83
CA CYS A 84 14.59 -3.72 2.94
C CYS A 84 14.58 -5.26 2.96
N GLY A 85 15.76 -5.88 3.07
CA GLY A 85 15.89 -7.33 3.19
C GLY A 85 15.21 -7.89 4.44
N ASP A 86 15.33 -7.21 5.59
CA ASP A 86 14.69 -7.63 6.84
C ASP A 86 13.16 -7.63 6.71
N VAL A 87 12.61 -6.57 6.10
CA VAL A 87 11.16 -6.45 5.87
C VAL A 87 10.66 -7.52 4.91
N ALA A 88 11.39 -7.77 3.82
CA ALA A 88 11.05 -8.80 2.84
C ALA A 88 11.08 -10.21 3.46
N LEU A 89 12.10 -10.52 4.26
CA LEU A 89 12.20 -11.79 4.98
C LEU A 89 11.04 -11.99 5.96
N ALA A 90 10.69 -10.96 6.73
CA ALA A 90 9.56 -11.03 7.65
C ALA A 90 8.23 -11.24 6.91
N LEU A 91 8.01 -10.52 5.80
CA LEU A 91 6.83 -10.71 4.96
C LEU A 91 6.77 -12.13 4.39
N GLY A 92 7.87 -12.65 3.86
CA GLY A 92 7.94 -14.02 3.33
C GLY A 92 7.65 -15.09 4.38
N ALA A 93 8.11 -14.89 5.61
CA ALA A 93 7.80 -15.81 6.72
C ALA A 93 6.34 -15.74 7.19
N MET A 94 5.65 -14.62 6.97
CA MET A 94 4.27 -14.39 7.44
C MET A 94 3.20 -14.61 6.35
N LEU A 95 3.62 -14.74 5.10
CA LEU A 95 2.77 -14.83 3.90
C LEU A 95 3.24 -15.98 3.00
N GLU A 96 3.06 -17.21 3.48
CA GLU A 96 3.55 -18.44 2.80
C GLU A 96 3.00 -18.61 1.37
N ASP A 97 1.77 -18.14 1.10
CA ASP A 97 1.11 -18.22 -0.21
C ASP A 97 1.35 -16.97 -1.10
N TRP A 98 2.38 -16.17 -0.80
CA TRP A 98 2.65 -14.92 -1.48
C TRP A 98 4.06 -14.84 -2.04
N ASN A 99 4.17 -14.23 -3.21
CA ASN A 99 5.42 -13.93 -3.85
C ASN A 99 5.89 -12.54 -3.39
N VAL A 100 7.00 -12.51 -2.65
CA VAL A 100 7.61 -11.29 -2.12
C VAL A 100 8.77 -10.89 -3.03
N LYS A 101 8.65 -9.76 -3.72
CA LYS A 101 9.67 -9.27 -4.65
C LYS A 101 10.22 -7.94 -4.17
N VAL A 102 11.54 -7.86 -4.09
CA VAL A 102 12.25 -6.63 -3.71
C VAL A 102 12.78 -5.94 -4.96
N LEU A 103 12.51 -4.65 -5.07
CA LEU A 103 13.10 -3.76 -6.07
C LEU A 103 14.04 -2.79 -5.34
N HIS A 104 15.33 -3.08 -5.46
CA HIS A 104 16.40 -2.17 -5.09
C HIS A 104 16.69 -1.28 -6.31
N GLU A 105 16.66 0.03 -6.12
CA GLU A 105 16.83 1.06 -7.16
C GLU A 105 15.63 1.18 -8.12
N PRO A 106 14.62 1.97 -7.73
CA PRO A 106 13.56 2.29 -8.66
C PRO A 106 14.12 3.12 -9.81
N SER A 107 14.11 2.56 -11.01
CA SER A 107 14.12 3.40 -12.21
C SER A 107 12.98 4.42 -12.13
N THR A 108 13.11 5.53 -12.84
CA THR A 108 12.07 6.55 -12.93
C THR A 108 10.69 5.90 -13.15
N GLN A 109 9.73 6.17 -12.26
CA GLN A 109 8.36 5.58 -12.23
C GLN A 109 8.20 4.13 -11.75
N ALA A 110 9.28 3.36 -11.52
CA ALA A 110 9.16 1.96 -11.09
C ALA A 110 8.28 1.74 -9.84
N PRO A 111 8.31 2.58 -8.79
CA PRO A 111 7.47 2.40 -7.61
C PRO A 111 5.99 2.49 -7.97
N LEU A 112 5.60 3.46 -8.80
CA LEU A 112 4.21 3.63 -9.24
C LEU A 112 3.74 2.43 -10.04
N LEU A 113 4.52 2.03 -11.05
CA LEU A 113 4.12 0.97 -11.98
C LEU A 113 4.07 -0.40 -11.28
N ARG A 114 5.10 -0.76 -10.52
CA ARG A 114 5.17 -2.07 -9.84
C ARG A 114 4.15 -2.20 -8.72
N SER A 115 3.91 -1.12 -7.98
CA SER A 115 2.85 -1.12 -6.97
C SER A 115 1.46 -1.25 -7.60
N THR A 116 1.27 -0.64 -8.77
CA THR A 116 0.03 -0.78 -9.55
C THR A 116 -0.14 -2.23 -10.03
N ASP A 117 0.89 -2.82 -10.62
CA ASP A 117 0.87 -4.22 -11.08
C ASP A 117 0.49 -5.17 -9.93
N ALA A 118 1.13 -5.01 -8.76
CA ALA A 118 0.85 -5.82 -7.59
C ALA A 118 -0.59 -5.66 -7.08
N LEU A 119 -1.12 -4.44 -7.05
CA LEU A 119 -2.52 -4.18 -6.68
C LEU A 119 -3.50 -4.83 -7.67
N LEU A 120 -3.21 -4.74 -8.97
CA LEU A 120 -4.03 -5.36 -10.01
C LEU A 120 -4.00 -6.89 -9.96
N ALA A 121 -2.89 -7.48 -9.52
CA ALA A 121 -2.76 -8.90 -9.23
C ALA A 121 -3.44 -9.34 -7.92
N GLY A 122 -4.09 -8.41 -7.20
CA GLY A 122 -4.79 -8.70 -5.96
C GLY A 122 -3.91 -8.67 -4.70
N GLY A 123 -2.73 -8.07 -4.80
CA GLY A 123 -1.82 -7.87 -3.69
C GLY A 123 -1.64 -6.40 -3.30
N CYS A 124 -0.44 -6.04 -2.86
CA CYS A 124 -0.09 -4.68 -2.47
C CYS A 124 1.43 -4.49 -2.47
N SER A 125 1.90 -3.36 -1.94
CA SER A 125 3.33 -3.09 -1.82
C SER A 125 3.66 -2.25 -0.60
N LEU A 126 4.91 -2.30 -0.16
CA LEU A 126 5.49 -1.42 0.84
C LEU A 126 6.61 -0.60 0.20
N LEU A 127 6.64 0.70 0.51
CA LEU A 127 7.67 1.63 0.05
C LEU A 127 8.53 2.05 1.23
N GLN A 128 9.84 2.10 1.02
CA GLN A 128 10.75 2.82 1.89
C GLN A 128 10.96 4.22 1.32
N LEU A 129 10.63 5.24 2.12
CA LEU A 129 10.64 6.64 1.75
C LEU A 129 11.66 7.39 2.60
N GLN A 130 12.54 8.15 1.97
CA GLN A 130 13.52 9.01 2.61
C GLN A 130 13.13 10.46 2.40
N ALA A 131 12.94 11.23 3.47
CA ALA A 131 12.60 12.65 3.37
C ALA A 131 13.79 13.45 2.81
N GLU A 132 13.54 14.32 1.83
CA GLU A 132 14.60 15.19 1.27
C GLU A 132 14.99 16.32 2.24
N ASP A 133 14.01 16.91 2.92
CA ASP A 133 14.21 18.06 3.81
C ASP A 133 13.95 17.66 5.27
N SER A 134 14.99 17.19 5.97
CA SER A 134 14.95 17.05 7.43
C SER A 134 15.56 18.28 8.08
N SER A 135 14.80 18.98 8.93
CA SER A 135 15.27 20.15 9.69
C SER A 135 16.49 19.89 10.57
N ASP A 136 16.72 18.62 10.95
CA ASP A 136 17.79 18.20 11.86
C ASP A 136 19.03 17.65 11.13
N GLY A 137 19.11 17.79 9.80
CA GLY A 137 20.26 17.36 9.00
C GLY A 137 20.39 15.84 8.79
N ALA A 138 19.58 15.01 9.48
CA ALA A 138 19.47 13.57 9.24
C ALA A 138 18.20 13.26 8.44
N GLN A 139 18.36 12.81 7.20
CA GLN A 139 17.24 12.42 6.33
C GLN A 139 16.45 11.27 6.98
N ALA A 140 15.21 11.57 7.38
CA ALA A 140 14.38 10.61 8.09
C ALA A 140 13.81 9.56 7.11
N VAL A 141 13.94 8.29 7.47
CA VAL A 141 13.44 7.15 6.68
C VAL A 141 12.15 6.61 7.31
N PHE A 142 11.16 6.33 6.46
CA PHE A 142 9.87 5.79 6.86
C PHE A 142 9.40 4.71 5.90
N TRP A 143 8.62 3.78 6.41
CA TRP A 143 7.91 2.79 5.61
C TRP A 143 6.45 3.20 5.40
N ALA A 144 5.96 3.01 4.18
CA ALA A 144 4.59 3.30 3.79
C ALA A 144 3.96 2.09 3.12
N TRP A 145 2.76 1.71 3.57
CA TRP A 145 2.00 0.63 2.94
C TRP A 145 1.12 1.21 1.83
N VAL A 146 1.29 0.74 0.60
CA VAL A 146 0.44 1.11 -0.55
C VAL A 146 -0.87 0.33 -0.46
N ILE A 147 -1.94 1.03 -0.10
CA ILE A 147 -3.28 0.46 0.09
C ILE A 147 -4.16 0.58 -1.15
N GLY A 148 -3.73 1.35 -2.15
CA GLY A 148 -4.45 1.51 -3.39
C GLY A 148 -3.74 2.38 -4.41
N VAL A 149 -4.41 2.60 -5.53
CA VAL A 149 -3.93 3.39 -6.67
C VAL A 149 -5.07 4.22 -7.25
N GLU A 150 -4.77 5.46 -7.60
CA GLU A 150 -5.61 6.35 -8.40
C GLU A 150 -5.37 6.06 -9.88
N MET A 151 -6.44 5.72 -10.58
CA MET A 151 -6.45 5.34 -11.99
C MET A 151 -7.20 6.38 -12.82
N HIS A 152 -6.67 6.68 -13.99
CA HIS A 152 -7.35 7.50 -14.99
C HIS A 152 -8.18 6.61 -15.90
N GLU A 153 -9.50 6.81 -15.94
CA GLU A 153 -10.35 6.14 -16.91
C GLU A 153 -10.28 6.85 -18.26
N ARG A 154 -10.05 6.09 -19.32
CA ARG A 154 -10.39 6.56 -20.67
C ARG A 154 -11.90 6.46 -20.82
N LEU A 155 -12.57 7.58 -21.04
CA LEU A 155 -13.96 7.60 -21.48
C LEU A 155 -14.05 6.86 -22.82
N GLN A 156 -14.42 5.58 -22.78
CA GLN A 156 -14.78 4.80 -23.97
C GLN A 156 -16.05 5.42 -24.55
N ARG A 157 -15.89 6.40 -25.46
CA ARG A 157 -17.02 6.90 -26.26
C ARG A 157 -17.57 5.73 -27.06
N ALA A 158 -18.76 5.28 -26.70
CA ALA A 158 -19.40 4.08 -27.20
C ALA A 158 -19.27 3.93 -28.73
N LYS A 159 -18.43 3.00 -29.18
CA LYS A 159 -18.53 2.34 -30.48
C LYS A 159 -17.89 0.97 -30.40
N ARG A 160 -18.75 -0.03 -30.15
CA ARG A 160 -18.62 -1.47 -30.45
C ARG A 160 -17.25 -1.92 -30.95
N ILE A 161 -16.27 -2.13 -30.08
CA ILE A 161 -15.14 -3.04 -30.36
C ILE A 161 -14.67 -3.64 -29.02
N SER A 162 -14.83 -4.96 -28.90
CA SER A 162 -14.12 -5.90 -28.00
C SER A 162 -14.09 -5.59 -26.49
N ALA A 163 -14.64 -6.54 -25.72
CA ALA A 163 -14.69 -6.59 -24.26
C ALA A 163 -13.32 -6.85 -23.60
N PHE A 164 -12.28 -6.11 -23.99
CA PHE A 164 -11.07 -5.98 -23.20
C PHE A 164 -11.09 -4.59 -22.56
N GLU A 165 -11.51 -4.54 -21.29
CA GLU A 165 -11.27 -3.37 -20.44
C GLU A 165 -9.75 -3.14 -20.37
N MET A 166 -9.24 -2.21 -21.17
CA MET A 166 -7.88 -1.72 -20.99
C MET A 166 -7.81 -1.07 -19.60
N PRO A 167 -6.94 -1.52 -18.68
CA PRO A 167 -6.82 -0.90 -17.38
C PRO A 167 -6.44 0.57 -17.56
N GLY A 168 -7.07 1.45 -16.78
CA GLY A 168 -6.75 2.88 -16.77
C GLY A 168 -5.27 3.14 -16.52
N ARG A 169 -4.79 4.36 -16.79
CA ARG A 169 -3.38 4.72 -16.51
C ARG A 169 -3.22 5.08 -15.03
N PRO A 170 -2.28 4.50 -14.27
CA PRO A 170 -2.04 4.90 -12.88
C PRO A 170 -1.53 6.34 -12.81
N ARG A 171 -2.03 7.09 -11.82
CA ARG A 171 -1.74 8.51 -11.60
C ARG A 171 -1.03 8.76 -10.28
N ALA A 172 -1.44 8.07 -9.23
CA ALA A 172 -0.88 8.22 -7.90
C ALA A 172 -1.08 6.93 -7.10
N LEU A 173 -0.17 6.68 -6.17
CA LEU A 173 -0.36 5.67 -5.13
C LEU A 173 -1.16 6.28 -3.98
N LEU A 174 -2.04 5.48 -3.39
CA LEU A 174 -2.71 5.80 -2.15
C LEU A 174 -1.98 5.00 -1.07
N VAL A 175 -1.17 5.70 -0.28
CA VAL A 175 -0.39 5.07 0.78
C VAL A 175 -1.04 5.37 2.11
N TRP A 176 -1.07 4.36 2.96
CA TRP A 176 -1.39 4.58 4.35
C TRP A 176 -0.17 5.16 5.05
N PRO A 177 -0.18 6.42 5.48
CA PRO A 177 0.90 6.89 6.32
C PRO A 177 0.72 6.34 7.72
N PHE A 178 1.81 5.82 8.26
CA PHE A 178 2.00 5.84 9.69
C PHE A 178 2.80 7.10 10.04
N GLY A 179 2.33 7.88 11.01
CA GLY A 179 3.17 8.89 11.68
C GLY A 179 3.38 10.20 10.93
N SER A 180 2.78 10.37 9.75
CA SER A 180 2.68 11.69 9.15
C SER A 180 1.75 12.56 10.01
N PRO A 181 2.16 13.79 10.41
CA PRO A 181 1.26 14.74 11.06
C PRO A 181 0.08 15.14 10.16
N LEU A 182 0.13 14.79 8.87
CA LEU A 182 -0.78 15.22 7.81
C LEU A 182 -1.98 14.28 7.61
N ALA A 183 -2.05 13.14 8.31
CA ALA A 183 -3.07 12.13 8.04
C ALA A 183 -3.64 11.54 9.32
N TRP A 184 -4.80 12.08 9.73
CA TRP A 184 -5.49 11.60 10.92
C TRP A 184 -6.28 10.32 10.67
N ASN A 185 -6.76 10.06 9.44
CA ASN A 185 -7.46 8.81 9.05
C ASN A 185 -7.47 8.53 7.53
N HIS A 186 -6.75 9.33 6.73
CA HIS A 186 -6.83 9.28 5.27
C HIS A 186 -5.52 8.78 4.65
N ALA A 187 -5.61 8.16 3.48
CA ALA A 187 -4.43 7.84 2.70
C ALA A 187 -3.73 9.13 2.24
N LEU A 188 -2.40 9.14 2.21
CA LEU A 188 -1.67 10.14 1.44
C LEU A 188 -1.71 9.74 -0.02
N ARG A 189 -1.89 10.76 -0.85
CA ARG A 189 -1.75 10.63 -2.29
C ARG A 189 -0.28 10.85 -2.64
N VAL A 190 0.37 9.84 -3.21
CA VAL A 190 1.78 9.89 -3.61
C VAL A 190 1.87 9.88 -5.13
N THR A 191 2.35 10.97 -5.71
CA THR A 191 2.72 11.01 -7.13
C THR A 191 4.22 10.79 -7.28
N VAL A 192 4.60 10.04 -8.32
CA VAL A 192 6.01 9.85 -8.68
C VAL A 192 6.29 10.73 -9.89
N ASP A 193 7.31 11.57 -9.83
CA ASP A 193 7.71 12.42 -10.94
C ASP A 193 8.65 11.71 -11.93
N ASP A 194 8.99 12.41 -13.02
CA ASP A 194 9.91 11.94 -14.06
C ASP A 194 11.38 11.86 -13.61
N LYS A 195 11.67 12.15 -12.35
CA LYS A 195 12.97 11.96 -11.69
C LYS A 195 12.92 10.85 -10.64
N GLY A 196 11.75 10.22 -10.43
CA GLY A 196 11.55 9.18 -9.43
C GLY A 196 11.30 9.71 -8.02
N LEU A 197 11.13 11.02 -7.85
CA LEU A 197 10.80 11.63 -6.56
C LEU A 197 9.30 11.48 -6.29
N CYS A 198 8.99 11.26 -5.02
CA CYS A 198 7.66 11.01 -4.50
C CYS A 198 7.13 12.24 -3.80
N ASP A 199 6.15 12.91 -4.41
CA ASP A 199 5.40 13.98 -3.77
C ASP A 199 4.21 13.38 -3.03
N ALA A 200 4.25 13.40 -1.70
CA ALA A 200 3.15 12.94 -0.86
C ALA A 200 2.28 14.13 -0.43
N GLN A 201 0.98 14.05 -0.69
CA GLN A 201 0.01 15.09 -0.36
C GLN A 201 -1.06 14.52 0.58
N GLY A 202 -1.26 15.21 1.70
CA GLY A 202 -2.39 15.00 2.61
C GLY A 202 -3.65 15.72 2.13
N ILE A 203 -4.77 15.51 2.83
CA ILE A 203 -6.05 16.20 2.54
C ILE A 203 -5.95 17.71 2.79
N ASP A 204 -5.07 18.14 3.69
CA ASP A 204 -4.82 19.55 4.03
C ASP A 204 -3.91 20.26 3.02
N ALA A 205 -3.60 19.63 1.88
CA ALA A 205 -2.69 20.11 0.84
C ALA A 205 -1.26 20.42 1.33
N ARG A 206 -0.89 20.00 2.55
CA ARG A 206 0.50 20.00 2.97
C ARG A 206 1.21 18.86 2.24
N GLY A 207 2.22 19.25 1.47
CA GLY A 207 3.06 18.33 0.72
C GLY A 207 4.36 18.05 1.46
N SER A 208 4.91 16.86 1.27
CA SER A 208 6.30 16.58 1.61
C SER A 208 6.91 15.74 0.50
N ARG A 209 8.19 15.97 0.24
CA ARG A 209 8.92 15.31 -0.84
C ARG A 209 9.82 14.23 -0.28
N TYR A 210 9.78 13.08 -0.94
CA TYR A 210 10.52 11.90 -0.54
C TYR A 210 11.23 11.29 -1.74
N GLN A 211 12.35 10.64 -1.48
CA GLN A 211 12.94 9.69 -2.39
C GLN A 211 12.46 8.28 -2.02
N CYS A 212 11.96 7.52 -3.00
CA CYS A 212 11.68 6.10 -2.80
C CYS A 212 12.99 5.32 -2.94
N THR A 213 13.48 4.73 -1.85
CA THR A 213 14.76 4.00 -1.82
C THR A 213 14.59 2.50 -2.05
N ALA A 214 13.40 1.97 -1.74
CA ALA A 214 13.07 0.58 -1.99
C ALA A 214 11.56 0.37 -2.16
N THR A 215 11.19 -0.66 -2.94
CA THR A 215 9.82 -1.12 -3.07
C THR A 215 9.77 -2.63 -2.89
N ILE A 216 8.88 -3.10 -2.01
CA ILE A 216 8.55 -4.53 -1.86
C ILE A 216 7.16 -4.74 -2.43
N THR A 217 7.02 -5.58 -3.45
CA THR A 217 5.71 -5.99 -3.96
C THR A 217 5.32 -7.36 -3.42
N LEU A 218 4.03 -7.51 -3.17
CA LEU A 218 3.40 -8.73 -2.69
C LEU A 218 2.33 -9.11 -3.68
N GLU A 219 2.46 -10.28 -4.29
CA GLU A 219 1.52 -10.83 -5.24
C GLU A 219 1.12 -12.24 -4.78
N PRO A 220 -0.13 -12.69 -4.93
CA PRO A 220 -0.47 -14.08 -4.63
C PRO A 220 0.39 -15.03 -5.46
N LEU A 221 0.94 -16.09 -4.85
CA LEU A 221 1.49 -17.20 -5.62
C LEU A 221 0.35 -17.76 -6.45
N SER A 222 0.50 -17.80 -7.77
CA SER A 222 -0.54 -18.30 -8.67
C SER A 222 -0.86 -19.76 -8.34
N ASN A 223 -1.88 -19.97 -7.51
CA ASN A 223 -2.69 -21.17 -7.55
C ASN A 223 -3.87 -20.83 -8.44
N ASP A 224 -4.13 -21.66 -9.44
CA ASP A 224 -5.36 -21.65 -10.22
C ASP A 224 -6.56 -21.34 -9.29
N LEU A 225 -7.08 -20.11 -9.34
CA LEU A 225 -8.40 -19.79 -8.82
C LEU A 225 -9.43 -20.27 -9.84
N ALA A 226 -9.41 -21.58 -10.09
CA ALA A 226 -10.62 -22.35 -10.27
C ALA A 226 -11.38 -22.31 -8.92
N ASN A 227 -12.16 -21.25 -8.75
CA ASN A 227 -13.44 -21.21 -8.05
C ASN A 227 -13.90 -19.74 -8.12
N ASN A 228 -14.77 -19.38 -9.06
CA ASN A 228 -16.21 -19.60 -8.89
C ASN A 228 -16.57 -19.57 -7.41
N ASP A 229 -16.60 -18.38 -6.83
CA ASP A 229 -17.67 -18.03 -5.91
C ASP A 229 -17.90 -16.51 -5.94
N ARG A 230 -18.91 -16.17 -6.76
CA ARG A 230 -19.93 -15.13 -6.54
C ARG A 230 -19.68 -14.25 -5.34
N PHE A 231 -19.56 -12.94 -5.54
CA PHE A 231 -20.38 -11.97 -4.79
C PHE A 231 -20.61 -10.73 -5.66
N SER A 232 -21.83 -10.66 -6.19
CA SER A 232 -22.58 -9.41 -6.40
C SER A 232 -22.94 -8.79 -5.06
#